data_AF-Q5BBL9-F1
#
_entry.id   AF-Q5BBL9-F1
#
_cell.length_a   1.000
_cell.length_b   1.000
_cell.length_c   1.000
_cell.angle_alpha   90.00
_cell.angle_beta   90.00
_cell.angle_gamma   90.00
#
_symmetry.space_group_name_H-M   'P 1'
#
loop_
_entity.id
_entity.type
_entity.pdbx_description
1 polymer ?
#
loop_
_entity_poly.entity_id
_entity_poly.type
_entity_poly.pdbx_seq_one_letter_code
_entity_poly.pdbx_strand_id
1 'polypeptide(L)'
;MAEIPKVQTVALVREIGGPVEFPNDYPVPTPGNNEVLAKVLYTGDAVAPGPDGIPITKFKLPHIGGHEGVGRIVALGPGCGPDLKLGTLVGIRFASRVCRRCEYCLAGTEQYCLKGTNHLHHEDGSFQEYIALDADYLTILPDDVDPKTIAPVLCAGITAYKAVLGANIRAGHWLVVVGAGGGLGHMAVQYAKVLGAQVIGIDAPDKRDFVLSVGATEFVDFVNTDPVQRVHEITGLGAHSAVVTAGSGKAFAHPRELAAQESSPSTIFNSFTSNTAFKLGLALRTRILSLPSSQRKPALISISLGGSNGPTGAPHVVFQCATEPGTVPDNEVWVRRKRNTVERWGVSSWLMRRKIFAGLEGASADGIGAEEAFVRKYALVSSSGGKIADDYAIHGGGFPIRVKGVDGIVGVVVVSGLKQEDDHQVIVEVVQELIAQGN
;
A
#
# COMPACT_ATOMS: atom_id res chain seq x y z
N MET A 1 -32.38 -30.65 12.75
CA MET A 1 -31.72 -29.53 12.05
C MET A 1 -32.71 -28.39 11.98
N ALA A 2 -32.28 -27.15 12.19
CA ALA A 2 -33.15 -26.00 12.02
C ALA A 2 -33.59 -25.90 10.55
N GLU A 3 -34.85 -25.54 10.31
CA GLU A 3 -35.38 -25.31 8.97
C GLU A 3 -34.64 -24.12 8.33
N ILE A 4 -34.18 -24.28 7.08
CA ILE A 4 -33.51 -23.22 6.34
C ILE A 4 -34.59 -22.26 5.80
N PRO A 5 -34.56 -20.97 6.15
CA PRO A 5 -35.57 -20.03 5.68
C PRO A 5 -35.44 -19.80 4.18
N LYS A 6 -36.54 -19.39 3.53
CA LYS A 6 -36.55 -19.06 2.10
C LYS A 6 -35.93 -17.69 1.80
N VAL A 7 -35.94 -16.80 2.80
CA VAL A 7 -35.42 -15.43 2.72
C VAL A 7 -34.52 -15.14 3.93
N GLN A 8 -33.70 -14.11 3.79
CA GLN A 8 -32.69 -13.69 4.74
C GLN A 8 -32.50 -12.17 4.72
N THR A 9 -31.85 -11.68 5.76
CA THR A 9 -31.34 -10.31 5.86
C THR A 9 -29.95 -10.20 5.25
N VAL A 10 -29.70 -9.14 4.48
CA VAL A 10 -28.40 -8.87 3.85
C VAL A 10 -28.05 -7.39 3.94
N ALA A 11 -26.75 -7.04 3.91
CA ALA A 11 -26.31 -5.66 3.71
C ALA A 11 -26.03 -5.43 2.22
N LEU A 12 -26.97 -4.77 1.54
CA LEU A 12 -27.00 -4.65 0.08
C LEU A 12 -26.60 -3.25 -0.38
N VAL A 13 -25.71 -3.19 -1.37
CA VAL A 13 -25.39 -1.96 -2.11
C VAL A 13 -25.86 -2.13 -3.55
N ARG A 14 -26.74 -1.25 -4.02
CA ARG A 14 -27.30 -1.32 -5.38
C ARG A 14 -26.47 -0.60 -6.43
N GLU A 15 -25.79 0.46 -6.02
CA GLU A 15 -25.00 1.33 -6.89
C GLU A 15 -23.77 1.89 -6.17
N ILE A 16 -22.73 2.22 -6.93
CA ILE A 16 -21.48 2.78 -6.40
C ILE A 16 -21.77 4.11 -5.69
N GLY A 17 -21.35 4.24 -4.43
CA GLY A 17 -21.59 5.45 -3.64
C GLY A 17 -23.02 5.58 -3.08
N GLY A 18 -23.89 4.60 -3.35
CA GLY A 18 -25.21 4.51 -2.75
C GLY A 18 -25.18 4.05 -1.28
N PRO A 19 -26.32 4.12 -0.57
CA PRO A 19 -26.42 3.67 0.81
C PRO A 19 -26.31 2.14 0.92
N VAL A 20 -25.98 1.67 2.11
CA VAL A 20 -26.13 0.25 2.48
C VAL A 20 -27.57 0.03 2.96
N GLU A 21 -28.30 -0.82 2.24
CA GLU A 21 -29.67 -1.23 2.57
C GLU A 21 -29.67 -2.56 3.35
N PHE A 22 -30.68 -2.78 4.18
CA PHE A 22 -30.85 -4.02 4.95
C PHE A 22 -32.20 -4.71 4.68
N PRO A 23 -32.46 -5.17 3.44
CA PRO A 23 -33.68 -5.93 3.14
C PRO A 23 -33.66 -7.26 3.92
N ASN A 24 -34.83 -7.67 4.41
CA ASN A 24 -35.04 -8.91 5.18
C ASN A 24 -35.79 -10.00 4.39
N ASP A 25 -36.05 -9.75 3.12
CA ASP A 25 -36.77 -10.60 2.16
C ASP A 25 -35.86 -11.10 1.03
N TYR A 26 -34.53 -10.97 1.19
CA TYR A 26 -33.57 -11.40 0.17
C TYR A 26 -33.52 -12.92 0.08
N PRO A 27 -33.54 -13.56 -1.11
CA PRO A 27 -33.56 -15.02 -1.20
C PRO A 27 -32.34 -15.69 -0.55
N VAL A 28 -32.57 -16.79 0.16
CA VAL A 28 -31.48 -17.68 0.59
C VAL A 28 -31.02 -18.49 -0.63
N PRO A 29 -29.71 -18.50 -0.95
CA PRO A 29 -29.21 -19.26 -2.10
C PRO A 29 -29.38 -20.76 -1.88
N THR A 30 -29.75 -21.49 -2.93
CA THR A 30 -29.71 -22.95 -2.95
C THR A 30 -28.31 -23.37 -3.39
N PRO A 31 -27.57 -24.18 -2.61
CA PRO A 31 -26.22 -24.60 -3.00
C PRO A 31 -26.28 -25.47 -4.26
N GLY A 32 -25.50 -25.08 -5.27
CA GLY A 32 -25.37 -25.79 -6.53
C GLY A 32 -24.50 -27.05 -6.43
N ASN A 33 -24.09 -27.58 -7.59
CA ASN A 33 -23.19 -28.72 -7.62
C ASN A 33 -21.83 -28.33 -7.03
N ASN A 34 -21.35 -29.12 -6.08
CA ASN A 34 -20.12 -28.91 -5.32
C ASN A 34 -20.10 -27.59 -4.54
N GLU A 35 -21.25 -27.21 -3.99
CA GLU A 35 -21.37 -26.06 -3.11
C GLU A 35 -21.98 -26.47 -1.77
N VAL A 36 -21.62 -25.73 -0.73
CA VAL A 36 -22.26 -25.84 0.57
C VAL A 36 -23.03 -24.56 0.85
N LEU A 37 -24.12 -24.67 1.61
CA LEU A 37 -24.78 -23.50 2.20
C LEU A 37 -24.27 -23.35 3.63
N ALA A 38 -23.71 -22.20 3.96
CA ALA A 38 -23.27 -21.86 5.31
C ALA A 38 -24.16 -20.78 5.92
N LYS A 39 -24.59 -20.99 7.17
CA LYS A 39 -25.18 -19.92 8.00
C LYS A 39 -24.05 -19.11 8.60
N VAL A 40 -23.98 -17.83 8.28
CA VAL A 40 -22.98 -16.90 8.81
C VAL A 40 -23.29 -16.61 10.28
N LEU A 41 -22.27 -16.71 11.12
CA LEU A 41 -22.33 -16.46 12.56
C LEU A 41 -21.78 -15.07 12.89
N TYR A 42 -20.63 -14.75 12.31
CA TYR A 42 -19.93 -13.48 12.49
C TYR A 42 -19.22 -13.12 11.19
N THR A 43 -18.93 -11.84 11.01
CA THR A 43 -18.09 -11.35 9.94
C THR A 43 -17.34 -10.13 10.42
N GLY A 44 -16.05 -10.05 10.09
CA GLY A 44 -15.29 -8.84 10.29
C GLY A 44 -15.71 -7.76 9.28
N ASP A 45 -15.39 -6.51 9.64
CA ASP A 45 -15.53 -5.35 8.79
C ASP A 45 -14.15 -4.72 8.59
N ALA A 46 -13.68 -4.75 7.35
CA ALA A 46 -12.36 -4.29 6.97
C ALA A 46 -12.36 -3.73 5.55
N VAL A 47 -11.50 -2.74 5.33
CA VAL A 47 -11.23 -2.20 4.00
C VAL A 47 -10.11 -3.02 3.36
N ALA A 48 -10.35 -3.55 2.16
CA ALA A 48 -9.32 -4.17 1.35
C ALA A 48 -9.12 -3.35 0.06
N PRO A 49 -7.96 -2.70 -0.11
CA PRO A 49 -7.64 -2.03 -1.37
C PRO A 49 -7.32 -3.06 -2.46
N GLY A 50 -7.39 -2.62 -3.71
CA GLY A 50 -6.84 -3.35 -4.85
C GLY A 50 -5.31 -3.44 -4.79
N PRO A 51 -4.70 -4.19 -5.74
CA PRO A 51 -3.25 -4.41 -5.78
C PRO A 51 -2.41 -3.12 -5.92
N ASP A 52 -3.04 -2.04 -6.36
CA ASP A 52 -2.48 -0.70 -6.55
C ASP A 52 -2.69 0.22 -5.32
N GLY A 53 -3.28 -0.28 -4.24
CA GLY A 53 -3.60 0.50 -3.04
C GLY A 53 -4.86 1.36 -3.18
N ILE A 54 -5.54 1.31 -4.32
CA ILE A 54 -6.77 2.06 -4.59
C ILE A 54 -7.97 1.20 -4.17
N PRO A 55 -9.07 1.76 -3.63
CA PRO A 55 -10.28 0.98 -3.38
C PRO A 55 -10.73 0.19 -4.60
N ILE A 56 -11.18 -1.05 -4.39
CA ILE A 56 -11.71 -1.89 -5.47
C ILE A 56 -12.94 -1.19 -6.05
N THR A 57 -12.89 -0.78 -7.33
CA THR A 57 -13.99 -0.03 -7.99
C THR A 57 -14.84 -0.87 -8.95
N LYS A 58 -14.43 -2.11 -9.24
CA LYS A 58 -15.10 -2.99 -10.22
C LYS A 58 -15.91 -4.11 -9.56
N PHE A 59 -16.88 -3.78 -8.72
CA PHE A 59 -17.70 -4.80 -8.05
C PHE A 59 -18.97 -5.16 -8.84
N LYS A 60 -19.38 -6.43 -8.76
CA LYS A 60 -20.71 -6.91 -9.18
C LYS A 60 -21.78 -6.08 -8.48
N LEU A 61 -22.70 -5.46 -9.22
CA LEU A 61 -23.87 -4.78 -8.65
C LEU A 61 -25.18 -5.50 -9.04
N PRO A 62 -26.18 -5.57 -8.14
CA PRO A 62 -26.10 -5.19 -6.73
C PRO A 62 -25.18 -6.16 -5.96
N HIS A 63 -24.56 -5.65 -4.89
CA HIS A 63 -23.51 -6.33 -4.15
C HIS A 63 -23.86 -6.52 -2.68
N ILE A 64 -23.56 -7.70 -2.15
CA ILE A 64 -23.43 -7.91 -0.70
C ILE A 64 -21.94 -8.01 -0.41
N GLY A 65 -21.42 -7.15 0.47
CA GLY A 65 -20.00 -7.14 0.83
C GLY A 65 -19.61 -8.21 1.86
N GLY A 66 -18.39 -8.12 2.37
CA GLY A 66 -17.88 -8.94 3.48
C GLY A 66 -16.97 -10.08 3.01
N HIS A 67 -15.81 -10.22 3.63
CA HIS A 67 -14.78 -11.20 3.23
C HIS A 67 -14.00 -11.78 4.41
N GLU A 68 -14.59 -11.67 5.59
CA GLU A 68 -14.06 -12.10 6.89
C GLU A 68 -15.13 -12.88 7.67
N GLY A 69 -15.95 -13.66 6.95
CA GLY A 69 -17.08 -14.35 7.53
C GLY A 69 -16.68 -15.67 8.20
N VAL A 70 -17.42 -16.06 9.23
CA VAL A 70 -17.34 -17.38 9.84
C VAL A 70 -18.74 -17.94 9.91
N GLY A 71 -18.92 -19.17 9.44
CA GLY A 71 -20.23 -19.80 9.36
C GLY A 71 -20.21 -21.29 9.68
N ARG A 72 -21.40 -21.89 9.79
CA ARG A 72 -21.57 -23.35 9.87
C ARG A 72 -22.32 -23.88 8.67
N ILE A 73 -21.85 -25.00 8.13
CA ILE A 73 -22.54 -25.68 7.02
C ILE A 73 -23.93 -26.12 7.48
N VAL A 74 -24.98 -25.71 6.75
CA VAL A 74 -26.38 -26.07 7.02
C VAL A 74 -27.00 -26.90 5.90
N ALA A 75 -26.43 -26.90 4.69
CA ALA A 75 -26.80 -27.81 3.61
C ALA A 75 -25.62 -28.12 2.70
N LEU A 76 -25.67 -29.27 2.03
CA LEU A 76 -24.71 -29.71 1.03
C LEU A 76 -25.43 -29.82 -0.31
N GLY A 77 -24.85 -29.22 -1.34
CA GLY A 77 -25.29 -29.40 -2.72
C GLY A 77 -24.84 -30.74 -3.30
N PRO A 78 -25.35 -31.13 -4.48
CA PRO A 78 -24.94 -32.37 -5.15
C PRO A 78 -23.43 -32.41 -5.40
N GLY A 79 -22.80 -33.58 -5.30
CA GLY A 79 -21.38 -33.76 -5.63
C GLY A 79 -20.37 -33.28 -4.58
N CYS A 80 -20.82 -32.76 -3.43
CA CYS A 80 -19.92 -32.48 -2.30
C CYS A 80 -19.20 -33.75 -1.84
N GLY A 81 -17.92 -33.60 -1.47
CA GLY A 81 -17.10 -34.70 -0.97
C GLY A 81 -17.63 -35.33 0.33
N PRO A 82 -17.31 -36.62 0.59
CA PRO A 82 -17.85 -37.37 1.73
C PRO A 82 -17.38 -36.86 3.10
N ASP A 83 -16.28 -36.11 3.14
CA ASP A 83 -15.69 -35.60 4.39
C ASP A 83 -16.40 -34.34 4.91
N LEU A 84 -17.23 -33.69 4.09
CA LEU A 84 -17.98 -32.50 4.48
C LEU A 84 -19.22 -32.87 5.29
N LYS A 85 -19.38 -32.23 6.45
CA LYS A 85 -20.46 -32.52 7.40
C LYS A 85 -21.26 -31.27 7.72
N LEU A 86 -22.55 -31.45 7.97
CA LEU A 86 -23.39 -30.39 8.52
C LEU A 86 -22.87 -29.99 9.91
N GLY A 87 -22.91 -28.70 10.20
CA GLY A 87 -22.38 -28.12 11.42
C GLY A 87 -20.89 -27.78 11.39
N THR A 88 -20.13 -28.25 10.39
CA THR A 88 -18.70 -27.92 10.23
C THR A 88 -18.50 -26.41 10.22
N LEU A 89 -17.56 -25.91 11.03
CA LEU A 89 -17.20 -24.51 11.08
C LEU A 89 -16.31 -24.17 9.87
N VAL A 90 -16.68 -23.12 9.14
CA VAL A 90 -15.99 -22.70 7.90
C VAL A 90 -15.74 -21.20 7.88
N GLY A 91 -14.62 -20.81 7.27
CA GLY A 91 -14.27 -19.42 7.01
C GLY A 91 -14.65 -18.98 5.59
N ILE A 92 -15.18 -17.77 5.49
CA ILE A 92 -15.54 -17.05 4.26
C ILE A 92 -14.51 -15.93 4.10
N ARG A 93 -13.40 -16.27 3.44
CA ARG A 93 -12.23 -15.40 3.23
C ARG A 93 -12.36 -14.57 1.96
N PHE A 94 -11.39 -13.72 1.66
CA PHE A 94 -11.37 -12.91 0.42
C PHE A 94 -11.54 -13.72 -0.87
N ALA A 95 -10.70 -14.74 -1.10
CA ALA A 95 -10.77 -15.56 -2.30
C ALA A 95 -11.96 -16.55 -2.21
N SER A 96 -12.88 -16.48 -3.17
CA SER A 96 -14.09 -17.32 -3.20
C SER A 96 -13.85 -18.63 -3.94
N ARG A 97 -13.32 -18.56 -5.17
CA ARG A 97 -13.11 -19.74 -6.03
C ARG A 97 -11.81 -19.66 -6.78
N VAL A 98 -11.33 -20.83 -7.20
CA VAL A 98 -10.17 -20.99 -8.09
C VAL A 98 -10.46 -22.10 -9.10
N CYS A 99 -9.77 -22.07 -10.24
CA CYS A 99 -10.07 -23.04 -11.31
C CYS A 99 -9.48 -24.43 -11.11
N ARG A 100 -8.55 -24.60 -10.16
CA ARG A 100 -7.93 -25.88 -9.77
C ARG A 100 -7.18 -26.63 -10.89
N ARG A 101 -6.94 -25.98 -12.03
CA ARG A 101 -6.34 -26.60 -13.23
C ARG A 101 -5.30 -25.77 -13.96
N CYS A 102 -5.12 -24.51 -13.57
CA CYS A 102 -4.04 -23.67 -14.13
C CYS A 102 -2.72 -23.94 -13.38
N GLU A 103 -1.61 -23.53 -13.99
CA GLU A 103 -0.26 -23.70 -13.42
C GLU A 103 -0.15 -23.18 -11.98
N TYR A 104 -0.77 -22.03 -11.68
CA TYR A 104 -0.75 -21.45 -10.34
C TYR A 104 -1.49 -22.31 -9.31
N CYS A 105 -2.67 -22.84 -9.68
CA CYS A 105 -3.43 -23.73 -8.80
C CYS A 105 -2.69 -25.05 -8.57
N LEU A 106 -2.13 -25.64 -9.63
CA LEU A 106 -1.40 -26.91 -9.53
C LEU A 106 -0.08 -26.77 -8.76
N ALA A 107 0.49 -25.56 -8.72
CA ALA A 107 1.69 -25.24 -7.95
C ALA A 107 1.41 -24.86 -6.47
N GLY A 108 0.14 -24.87 -6.02
CA GLY A 108 -0.22 -24.41 -4.66
C GLY A 108 -0.02 -22.91 -4.46
N THR A 109 -0.19 -22.13 -5.54
CA THR A 109 -0.08 -20.67 -5.56
C THR A 109 -1.34 -20.05 -6.15
N GLU A 110 -2.49 -20.63 -5.82
CA GLU A 110 -3.79 -20.28 -6.40
C GLU A 110 -4.23 -18.84 -6.18
N GLN A 111 -3.57 -18.07 -5.30
CA GLN A 111 -3.72 -16.60 -5.22
C GLN A 111 -3.42 -15.88 -6.54
N TYR A 112 -2.68 -16.53 -7.45
CA TYR A 112 -2.37 -16.01 -8.80
C TYR A 112 -3.28 -16.61 -9.90
N CYS A 113 -4.32 -17.35 -9.53
CA CYS A 113 -5.23 -17.97 -10.48
C CYS A 113 -5.93 -16.92 -11.37
N LEU A 114 -5.72 -17.01 -12.69
CA LEU A 114 -6.31 -16.10 -13.68
C LEU A 114 -7.84 -16.21 -13.81
N LYS A 115 -8.42 -17.28 -13.26
CA LYS A 115 -9.87 -17.52 -13.20
C LYS A 115 -10.38 -17.52 -11.75
N GLY A 116 -9.61 -16.97 -10.82
CA GLY A 116 -10.01 -16.86 -9.43
C GLY A 116 -11.09 -15.79 -9.25
N THR A 117 -11.99 -16.00 -8.30
CA THR A 117 -13.00 -15.02 -7.89
C THR A 117 -12.80 -14.62 -6.43
N ASN A 118 -13.42 -13.51 -6.02
CA ASN A 118 -13.35 -13.03 -4.64
C ASN A 118 -14.67 -12.35 -4.24
N HIS A 119 -14.90 -12.28 -2.93
CA HIS A 119 -16.14 -11.79 -2.32
C HIS A 119 -16.27 -10.25 -2.28
N LEU A 120 -15.28 -9.50 -2.79
CA LEU A 120 -15.33 -8.03 -2.86
C LEU A 120 -15.51 -7.48 -4.28
N HIS A 121 -15.49 -8.34 -5.29
CA HIS A 121 -15.51 -7.93 -6.70
C HIS A 121 -16.44 -8.82 -7.53
N HIS A 122 -16.31 -10.14 -7.40
CA HIS A 122 -16.92 -11.10 -8.33
C HIS A 122 -18.19 -11.74 -7.77
N GLU A 123 -18.20 -12.04 -6.48
CA GLU A 123 -19.23 -12.80 -5.80
C GLU A 123 -19.68 -12.08 -4.53
N ASP A 124 -20.91 -12.34 -4.10
CA ASP A 124 -21.45 -11.78 -2.86
C ASP A 124 -20.72 -12.34 -1.63
N GLY A 125 -20.56 -11.50 -0.62
CA GLY A 125 -19.75 -11.73 0.56
C GLY A 125 -20.52 -12.06 1.83
N SER A 126 -19.84 -12.03 2.97
CA SER A 126 -20.35 -12.50 4.27
C SER A 126 -21.30 -11.55 5.00
N PHE A 127 -21.64 -10.37 4.47
CA PHE A 127 -22.66 -9.49 5.06
C PHE A 127 -24.10 -9.95 4.74
N GLN A 128 -24.37 -11.25 4.94
CA GLN A 128 -25.65 -11.91 4.78
C GLN A 128 -25.79 -13.06 5.77
N GLU A 129 -27.00 -13.50 6.08
CA GLU A 129 -27.21 -14.59 7.06
C GLU A 129 -26.83 -15.97 6.52
N TYR A 130 -26.91 -16.19 5.20
CA TYR A 130 -26.66 -17.46 4.52
C TYR A 130 -25.93 -17.24 3.19
N ILE A 131 -24.86 -18.00 2.97
CA ILE A 131 -24.01 -17.89 1.77
C ILE A 131 -23.69 -19.26 1.17
N ALA A 132 -23.70 -19.34 -0.15
CA ALA A 132 -23.23 -20.52 -0.89
C ALA A 132 -21.73 -20.41 -1.18
N LEU A 133 -20.98 -21.48 -0.94
CA LEU A 133 -19.51 -21.51 -1.02
C LEU A 133 -19.03 -22.72 -1.83
N ASP A 134 -17.93 -22.59 -2.58
CA ASP A 134 -17.30 -23.72 -3.29
C ASP A 134 -16.74 -24.74 -2.30
N ALA A 135 -17.32 -25.93 -2.29
CA ALA A 135 -17.02 -27.02 -1.35
C ALA A 135 -15.54 -27.44 -1.36
N ASP A 136 -14.88 -27.34 -2.52
CA ASP A 136 -13.49 -27.76 -2.71
C ASP A 136 -12.46 -26.64 -2.48
N TYR A 137 -12.91 -25.44 -2.08
CA TYR A 137 -12.03 -24.32 -1.75
C TYR A 137 -12.39 -23.67 -0.40
N LEU A 138 -13.13 -24.42 0.43
CA LEU A 138 -13.50 -24.04 1.79
C LEU A 138 -12.28 -23.93 2.71
N THR A 139 -12.32 -22.94 3.60
CA THR A 139 -11.46 -22.91 4.78
C THR A 139 -12.18 -23.62 5.91
N ILE A 140 -11.82 -24.87 6.19
CA ILE A 140 -12.35 -25.59 7.37
C ILE A 140 -11.66 -25.04 8.61
N LEU A 141 -12.44 -24.65 9.60
CA LEU A 141 -11.95 -24.12 10.87
C LEU A 141 -12.01 -25.20 11.96
N PRO A 142 -11.07 -25.19 12.92
CA PRO A 142 -11.15 -26.04 14.10
C PRO A 142 -12.44 -25.79 14.89
N ASP A 143 -12.96 -26.79 15.59
CA ASP A 143 -14.20 -26.62 16.38
C ASP A 143 -13.98 -25.83 17.68
N ASP A 144 -12.74 -25.68 18.12
CA ASP A 144 -12.34 -25.06 19.39
C ASP A 144 -11.96 -23.57 19.29
N VAL A 145 -12.12 -22.95 18.10
CA VAL A 145 -11.91 -21.50 17.93
C VAL A 145 -13.20 -20.72 18.15
N ASP A 146 -13.11 -19.55 18.78
CA ASP A 146 -14.25 -18.63 18.89
C ASP A 146 -14.53 -17.99 17.50
N PRO A 147 -15.72 -18.24 16.91
CA PRO A 147 -16.10 -17.68 15.62
C PRO A 147 -15.98 -16.16 15.52
N LYS A 148 -16.18 -15.45 16.64
CA LYS A 148 -16.09 -13.98 16.66
C LYS A 148 -14.65 -13.49 16.52
N THR A 149 -13.70 -14.18 17.16
CA THR A 149 -12.29 -13.75 17.18
C THR A 149 -11.51 -14.25 15.96
N ILE A 150 -11.90 -15.38 15.38
CA ILE A 150 -11.23 -15.94 14.19
C ILE A 150 -11.62 -15.21 12.89
N ALA A 151 -12.78 -14.55 12.84
CA ALA A 151 -13.24 -13.78 11.68
C ALA A 151 -12.17 -12.84 11.08
N PRO A 152 -11.57 -11.89 11.83
CA PRO A 152 -10.53 -11.00 11.29
C PRO A 152 -9.23 -11.72 10.93
N VAL A 153 -8.98 -12.93 11.47
CA VAL A 153 -7.81 -13.73 11.09
C VAL A 153 -7.90 -14.18 9.64
N LEU A 154 -9.12 -14.36 9.09
CA LEU A 154 -9.35 -14.77 7.70
C LEU A 154 -8.94 -13.76 6.64
N CYS A 155 -8.57 -12.53 7.03
CA CYS A 155 -7.98 -11.53 6.13
C CYS A 155 -6.71 -10.94 6.74
N ALA A 156 -6.82 -10.11 7.78
CA ALA A 156 -5.69 -9.44 8.40
C ALA A 156 -4.67 -10.44 8.95
N GLY A 157 -5.14 -11.52 9.60
CA GLY A 157 -4.29 -12.55 10.19
C GLY A 157 -3.51 -13.34 9.14
N ILE A 158 -4.18 -13.92 8.15
CA ILE A 158 -3.50 -14.67 7.08
C ILE A 158 -2.56 -13.77 6.27
N THR A 159 -2.90 -12.49 6.08
CA THR A 159 -2.04 -11.51 5.38
C THR A 159 -0.78 -11.23 6.18
N ALA A 160 -0.92 -10.92 7.47
CA ALA A 160 0.20 -10.71 8.37
C ALA A 160 1.07 -11.97 8.49
N TYR A 161 0.46 -13.15 8.62
CA TYR A 161 1.16 -14.43 8.65
C TYR A 161 1.97 -14.67 7.38
N LYS A 162 1.38 -14.45 6.20
CA LYS A 162 2.08 -14.60 4.92
C LYS A 162 3.22 -13.61 4.77
N ALA A 163 3.05 -12.36 5.21
CA ALA A 163 4.12 -11.36 5.20
C ALA A 163 5.30 -11.77 6.09
N VAL A 164 5.03 -12.26 7.30
CA VAL A 164 6.06 -12.74 8.23
C VAL A 164 6.76 -14.00 7.69
N LEU A 165 6.03 -14.96 7.11
CA LEU A 165 6.65 -16.11 6.44
C LEU A 165 7.53 -15.68 5.26
N GLY A 166 7.08 -14.68 4.48
CA GLY A 166 7.84 -14.11 3.37
C GLY A 166 9.13 -13.41 3.80
N ALA A 167 9.18 -12.92 5.04
CA ALA A 167 10.40 -12.35 5.63
C ALA A 167 11.47 -13.42 5.93
N ASN A 168 11.15 -14.72 5.86
CA ASN A 168 12.10 -15.82 6.02
C ASN A 168 12.97 -15.70 7.29
N ILE A 169 12.34 -15.28 8.38
CA ILE A 169 12.99 -15.07 9.68
C ILE A 169 13.43 -16.40 10.30
N ARG A 170 14.51 -16.36 11.07
CA ARG A 170 14.96 -17.47 11.92
C ARG A 170 14.89 -17.04 13.38
N ALA A 171 14.87 -18.01 14.29
CA ALA A 171 14.95 -17.73 15.71
C ALA A 171 16.16 -16.83 16.04
N GLY A 172 15.94 -15.79 16.82
CA GLY A 172 16.93 -14.77 17.18
C GLY A 172 17.11 -13.64 16.17
N HIS A 173 16.56 -13.73 14.94
CA HIS A 173 16.60 -12.61 14.01
C HIS A 173 15.79 -11.42 14.54
N TRP A 174 16.25 -10.22 14.22
CA TRP A 174 15.48 -8.99 14.42
C TRP A 174 14.49 -8.78 13.27
N LEU A 175 13.20 -8.66 13.57
CA LEU A 175 12.16 -8.24 12.64
C LEU A 175 11.56 -6.90 13.07
N VAL A 176 11.56 -5.92 12.15
CA VAL A 176 10.84 -4.66 12.34
C VAL A 176 9.42 -4.79 11.83
N VAL A 177 8.43 -4.36 12.61
CA VAL A 177 7.04 -4.24 12.18
C VAL A 177 6.66 -2.76 12.21
N VAL A 178 6.38 -2.19 11.04
CA VAL A 178 5.94 -0.78 10.91
C VAL A 178 4.42 -0.72 10.90
N GLY A 179 3.82 0.10 11.76
CA GLY A 179 2.38 0.08 12.06
C GLY A 179 2.00 -1.04 13.03
N ALA A 180 2.90 -1.36 13.97
CA ALA A 180 2.77 -2.53 14.85
C ALA A 180 1.53 -2.52 15.76
N GLY A 181 0.95 -1.35 16.05
CA GLY A 181 -0.26 -1.20 16.84
C GLY A 181 -1.56 -1.26 16.02
N GLY A 182 -1.47 -1.39 14.69
CA GLY A 182 -2.62 -1.51 13.79
C GLY A 182 -3.21 -2.93 13.72
N GLY A 183 -4.33 -3.07 13.01
CA GLY A 183 -5.05 -4.36 12.85
C GLY A 183 -4.21 -5.49 12.24
N LEU A 184 -3.37 -5.19 11.24
CA LEU A 184 -2.45 -6.19 10.67
C LEU A 184 -1.14 -6.29 11.48
N GLY A 185 -0.60 -5.14 11.90
CA GLY A 185 0.70 -5.05 12.55
C GLY A 185 0.78 -5.85 13.85
N HIS A 186 -0.24 -5.78 14.71
CA HIS A 186 -0.21 -6.49 15.99
C HIS A 186 -0.26 -8.02 15.82
N MET A 187 -0.88 -8.51 14.74
CA MET A 187 -0.84 -9.93 14.37
C MET A 187 0.55 -10.31 13.83
N ALA A 188 1.17 -9.46 13.01
CA ALA A 188 2.53 -9.66 12.52
C ALA A 188 3.56 -9.76 13.67
N VAL A 189 3.41 -8.91 14.70
CA VAL A 189 4.23 -8.98 15.93
C VAL A 189 4.09 -10.35 16.60
N GLN A 190 2.85 -10.81 16.81
CA GLN A 190 2.58 -12.09 17.47
C GLN A 190 3.13 -13.28 16.66
N TYR A 191 2.89 -13.32 15.34
CA TYR A 191 3.41 -14.39 14.49
C TYR A 191 4.93 -14.41 14.46
N ALA A 192 5.57 -13.25 14.35
CA ALA A 192 7.03 -13.16 14.35
C ALA A 192 7.65 -13.63 15.67
N LYS A 193 7.04 -13.26 16.80
CA LYS A 193 7.43 -13.75 18.13
C LYS A 193 7.32 -15.27 18.24
N VAL A 194 6.19 -15.85 17.80
CA VAL A 194 5.98 -17.30 17.82
C VAL A 194 7.01 -18.04 16.96
N LEU A 195 7.45 -17.44 15.85
CA LEU A 195 8.54 -17.96 15.01
C LEU A 195 9.95 -17.69 15.58
N GLY A 196 10.05 -17.10 16.77
CA GLY A 196 11.29 -16.91 17.52
C GLY A 196 12.08 -15.65 17.16
N ALA A 197 11.53 -14.72 16.38
CA ALA A 197 12.18 -13.45 16.12
C ALA A 197 12.14 -12.52 17.34
N GLN A 198 13.15 -11.66 17.44
CA GLN A 198 13.13 -10.46 18.28
C GLN A 198 12.42 -9.36 17.50
N VAL A 199 11.34 -8.79 18.05
CA VAL A 199 10.47 -7.89 17.29
C VAL A 199 10.63 -6.46 17.76
N ILE A 200 10.90 -5.55 16.82
CA ILE A 200 10.85 -4.11 17.05
C ILE A 200 9.55 -3.59 16.44
N GLY A 201 8.62 -3.13 17.27
CA GLY A 201 7.40 -2.49 16.80
C GLY A 201 7.60 -0.99 16.63
N ILE A 202 7.29 -0.45 15.45
CA ILE A 202 7.34 0.98 15.16
C ILE A 202 5.92 1.51 15.03
N ASP A 203 5.53 2.45 15.89
CA ASP A 203 4.21 3.09 15.84
C ASP A 203 4.19 4.44 16.59
N ALA A 204 3.02 5.09 16.66
CA ALA A 204 2.76 6.27 17.45
C ALA A 204 2.84 5.97 18.97
N PRO A 205 3.25 6.93 19.81
CA PRO A 205 3.64 6.67 21.19
C PRO A 205 2.50 6.11 22.06
N ASP A 206 1.24 6.44 21.76
CA ASP A 206 0.06 5.92 22.47
C ASP A 206 -0.15 4.41 22.26
N LYS A 207 0.49 3.81 21.25
CA LYS A 207 0.42 2.37 20.96
C LYS A 207 1.47 1.54 21.69
N ARG A 208 2.42 2.18 22.38
CA ARG A 208 3.58 1.51 22.99
C ARG A 208 3.20 0.31 23.84
N ASP A 209 2.34 0.54 24.83
CA ASP A 209 2.02 -0.50 25.83
C ASP A 209 1.26 -1.67 25.19
N PHE A 210 0.37 -1.36 24.23
CA PHE A 210 -0.30 -2.40 23.44
C PHE A 210 0.70 -3.24 22.64
N VAL A 211 1.59 -2.60 21.88
CA VAL A 211 2.58 -3.28 21.02
C VAL A 211 3.53 -4.18 21.84
N LEU A 212 3.96 -3.71 23.02
CA LEU A 212 4.77 -4.52 23.93
C LEU A 212 3.96 -5.69 24.52
N SER A 213 2.70 -5.44 24.93
CA SER A 213 1.83 -6.48 25.49
C SER A 213 1.54 -7.64 24.52
N VAL A 214 1.45 -7.35 23.21
CA VAL A 214 1.27 -8.39 22.17
C VAL A 214 2.58 -9.07 21.77
N GLY A 215 3.70 -8.63 22.34
CA GLY A 215 4.95 -9.37 22.35
C GLY A 215 6.10 -8.77 21.56
N ALA A 216 6.05 -7.49 21.20
CA ALA A 216 7.25 -6.81 20.71
C ALA A 216 8.33 -6.81 21.81
N THR A 217 9.57 -7.08 21.43
CA THR A 217 10.74 -6.98 22.32
C THR A 217 11.03 -5.51 22.63
N GLU A 218 10.95 -4.67 21.60
CA GLU A 218 11.23 -3.24 21.67
C GLU A 218 10.15 -2.43 20.96
N PHE A 219 9.99 -1.18 21.39
CA PHE A 219 9.09 -0.22 20.76
C PHE A 219 9.84 1.04 20.33
N VAL A 220 9.54 1.54 19.14
CA VAL A 220 10.12 2.75 18.59
C VAL A 220 9.01 3.72 18.18
N ASP A 221 9.07 4.91 18.77
CA ASP A 221 8.14 6.02 18.50
C ASP A 221 8.62 6.82 17.28
N PHE A 222 7.88 6.76 16.18
CA PHE A 222 8.22 7.51 14.97
C PHE A 222 7.90 9.01 15.04
N VAL A 223 7.15 9.47 16.04
CA VAL A 223 6.77 10.88 16.21
C VAL A 223 7.93 11.67 16.79
N ASN A 224 8.59 11.12 17.81
CA ASN A 224 9.60 11.83 18.59
C ASN A 224 11.04 11.37 18.31
N THR A 225 11.24 10.28 17.57
CA THR A 225 12.57 9.73 17.28
C THR A 225 12.74 9.39 15.80
N ASP A 226 13.98 9.35 15.32
CA ASP A 226 14.30 8.74 14.03
C ASP A 226 14.25 7.21 14.16
N PRO A 227 13.27 6.53 13.54
CA PRO A 227 13.12 5.10 13.71
C PRO A 227 14.30 4.31 13.14
N VAL A 228 14.96 4.82 12.08
CA VAL A 228 16.09 4.13 11.46
C VAL A 228 17.26 4.15 12.42
N GLN A 229 17.62 5.33 12.94
CA GLN A 229 18.67 5.46 13.94
C GLN A 229 18.40 4.57 15.15
N ARG A 230 17.16 4.59 15.68
CA ARG A 230 16.82 3.82 16.87
C ARG A 230 16.91 2.31 16.63
N VAL A 231 16.51 1.82 15.46
CA VAL A 231 16.69 0.41 15.08
C VAL A 231 18.17 0.05 15.03
N HIS A 232 19.04 0.90 14.48
CA HIS A 232 20.49 0.67 14.49
C HIS A 232 21.06 0.62 15.91
N GLU A 233 20.63 1.50 16.81
CA GLU A 233 21.07 1.49 18.22
C GLU A 233 20.66 0.19 18.95
N ILE A 234 19.45 -0.31 18.69
CA ILE A 234 18.93 -1.54 19.31
C ILE A 234 19.66 -2.78 18.77
N THR A 235 19.90 -2.82 17.45
CA THR A 235 20.36 -4.03 16.75
C THR A 235 21.86 -4.03 16.44
N GLY A 236 22.54 -2.90 16.62
CA GLY A 236 23.93 -2.66 16.23
C GLY A 236 24.14 -2.36 14.74
N LEU A 237 23.44 -3.09 13.84
CA LEU A 237 23.67 -3.03 12.38
C LEU A 237 22.41 -2.79 11.54
N GLY A 238 21.22 -3.00 12.12
CA GLY A 238 19.95 -3.03 11.41
C GLY A 238 19.20 -4.35 11.63
N ALA A 239 17.90 -4.35 11.32
CA ALA A 239 17.07 -5.56 11.40
C ALA A 239 17.31 -6.50 10.21
N HIS A 240 17.06 -7.80 10.40
CA HIS A 240 17.23 -8.80 9.35
C HIS A 240 16.12 -8.70 8.30
N SER A 241 14.95 -8.21 8.70
CA SER A 241 13.79 -8.01 7.82
C SER A 241 12.85 -6.96 8.40
N ALA A 242 11.97 -6.44 7.55
CA ALA A 242 10.89 -5.53 7.95
C ALA A 242 9.56 -5.98 7.32
N VAL A 243 8.47 -5.87 8.08
CA VAL A 243 7.09 -6.02 7.60
C VAL A 243 6.40 -4.67 7.76
N VAL A 244 6.05 -4.04 6.64
CA VAL A 244 5.41 -2.73 6.60
C VAL A 244 3.90 -2.91 6.46
N THR A 245 3.17 -2.64 7.54
CA THR A 245 1.69 -2.70 7.56
C THR A 245 1.05 -1.31 7.53
N ALA A 246 1.85 -0.27 7.70
CA ALA A 246 1.41 1.12 7.57
C ALA A 246 1.23 1.49 6.09
N GLY A 247 0.05 2.03 5.74
CA GLY A 247 -0.25 2.51 4.40
C GLY A 247 0.41 3.86 4.02
N SER A 248 1.33 4.38 4.83
CA SER A 248 1.98 5.67 4.56
C SER A 248 3.22 5.49 3.68
N GLY A 249 3.36 6.29 2.62
CA GLY A 249 4.58 6.30 1.79
C GLY A 249 5.87 6.57 2.58
N LYS A 250 5.78 7.34 3.67
CA LYS A 250 6.89 7.59 4.62
C LYS A 250 7.45 6.31 5.26
N ALA A 251 6.63 5.27 5.40
CA ALA A 251 7.07 3.98 5.94
C ALA A 251 7.94 3.19 4.94
N PHE A 252 7.88 3.53 3.65
CA PHE A 252 8.64 2.89 2.57
C PHE A 252 9.88 3.72 2.24
N ALA A 253 10.86 3.73 3.15
CA ALA A 253 12.08 4.52 2.97
C ALA A 253 13.20 3.75 2.25
N HIS A 254 13.03 2.46 1.97
CA HIS A 254 14.07 1.65 1.33
C HIS A 254 14.09 1.89 -0.20
N PRO A 255 15.26 2.00 -0.86
CA PRO A 255 15.33 2.28 -2.30
C PRO A 255 14.57 1.29 -3.17
N ARG A 256 14.51 0.01 -2.78
CA ARG A 256 13.74 -1.01 -3.52
C ARG A 256 12.23 -0.77 -3.44
N GLU A 257 11.74 -0.32 -2.30
CA GLU A 257 10.31 -0.05 -2.08
C GLU A 257 9.89 1.22 -2.80
N LEU A 258 10.70 2.28 -2.71
CA LEU A 258 10.50 3.52 -3.49
C LEU A 258 10.54 3.25 -4.99
N ALA A 259 11.47 2.39 -5.46
CA ALA A 259 11.50 1.98 -6.86
C ALA A 259 10.22 1.22 -7.26
N ALA A 260 9.74 0.31 -6.41
CA ALA A 260 8.49 -0.41 -6.64
C ALA A 260 7.29 0.55 -6.69
N GLN A 261 7.20 1.50 -5.75
CA GLN A 261 6.16 2.53 -5.69
C GLN A 261 6.14 3.38 -6.96
N GLU A 262 7.30 3.91 -7.40
CA GLU A 262 7.41 4.72 -8.62
C GLU A 262 7.07 3.94 -9.91
N SER A 263 7.19 2.62 -9.87
CA SER A 263 6.84 1.72 -10.98
C SER A 263 5.43 1.13 -10.88
N SER A 264 4.69 1.44 -9.82
CA SER A 264 3.37 0.86 -9.57
C SER A 264 2.33 1.43 -10.56
N PRO A 265 1.27 0.67 -10.89
CA PRO A 265 0.17 1.20 -11.69
C PRO A 265 -0.47 2.47 -11.10
N SER A 266 -0.44 2.62 -9.77
CA SER A 266 -0.95 3.79 -9.05
C SER A 266 -0.21 5.10 -9.37
N THR A 267 0.96 5.04 -10.00
CA THR A 267 1.76 6.21 -10.38
C THR A 267 1.98 6.35 -11.89
N ILE A 268 1.27 5.56 -12.70
CA ILE A 268 1.36 5.58 -14.17
C ILE A 268 0.04 6.09 -14.75
N PHE A 269 0.07 7.27 -15.38
CA PHE A 269 -1.10 7.88 -15.98
C PHE A 269 -1.59 7.09 -17.21
N ASN A 270 -2.90 7.08 -17.47
CA ASN A 270 -3.42 6.55 -18.73
C ASN A 270 -3.11 7.50 -19.89
N SER A 271 -3.14 8.81 -19.63
CA SER A 271 -2.75 9.85 -20.57
C SER A 271 -2.19 11.06 -19.81
N PHE A 272 -1.32 11.84 -20.43
CA PHE A 272 -0.81 13.07 -19.81
C PHE A 272 -0.85 14.23 -20.80
N THR A 273 -1.72 15.21 -20.54
CA THR A 273 -1.95 16.39 -21.37
C THR A 273 -1.76 17.66 -20.54
N SER A 274 -1.79 18.84 -21.18
CA SER A 274 -1.79 20.12 -20.46
C SER A 274 -2.94 20.26 -19.47
N ASN A 275 -4.09 19.63 -19.74
CA ASN A 275 -5.20 19.58 -18.79
C ASN A 275 -4.88 18.71 -17.56
N THR A 276 -4.25 17.54 -17.77
CA THR A 276 -3.77 16.68 -16.68
C THR A 276 -2.74 17.43 -15.83
N ALA A 277 -1.78 18.11 -16.47
CA ALA A 277 -0.77 18.91 -15.78
C ALA A 277 -1.40 20.05 -14.96
N PHE A 278 -2.40 20.76 -15.51
CA PHE A 278 -3.10 21.82 -14.79
C PHE A 278 -3.86 21.30 -13.56
N LYS A 279 -4.60 20.18 -13.70
CA LYS A 279 -5.29 19.53 -12.58
C LYS A 279 -4.31 19.07 -11.50
N LEU A 280 -3.22 18.41 -11.90
CA LEU A 280 -2.17 17.97 -10.99
C LEU A 280 -1.57 19.14 -10.22
N GLY A 281 -1.21 20.22 -10.92
CA GLY A 281 -0.66 21.42 -10.31
C GLY A 281 -1.60 22.09 -9.29
N LEU A 282 -2.90 22.18 -9.60
CA LEU A 282 -3.91 22.71 -8.68
C LEU A 282 -4.16 21.80 -7.47
N ALA A 283 -4.18 20.48 -7.68
CA ALA A 283 -4.34 19.52 -6.60
C ALA A 283 -3.15 19.57 -5.63
N LEU A 284 -1.92 19.64 -6.16
CA LEU A 284 -0.71 19.84 -5.37
C LEU A 284 -0.76 21.13 -4.55
N ARG A 285 -1.16 22.24 -5.18
CA ARG A 285 -1.31 23.52 -4.48
C ARG A 285 -2.31 23.42 -3.34
N THR A 286 -3.48 22.84 -3.61
CA THR A 286 -4.54 22.66 -2.61
C THR A 286 -4.05 21.81 -1.44
N ARG A 287 -3.38 20.69 -1.73
CA ARG A 287 -2.82 19.79 -0.73
C ARG A 287 -1.77 20.48 0.14
N ILE A 288 -0.83 21.21 -0.46
CA ILE A 288 0.20 21.94 0.30
C ILE A 288 -0.42 23.01 1.19
N LEU A 289 -1.43 23.74 0.71
CA LEU A 289 -2.12 24.75 1.51
C LEU A 289 -2.95 24.15 2.66
N SER A 290 -3.36 22.89 2.55
CA SER A 290 -4.07 22.14 3.61
C SER A 290 -3.17 21.67 4.75
N LEU A 291 -1.84 21.73 4.59
CA LEU A 291 -0.90 21.31 5.63
C LEU A 291 -0.96 22.26 6.84
N PRO A 292 -0.74 21.75 8.06
CA PRO A 292 -0.65 22.59 9.26
C PRO A 292 0.42 23.69 9.10
N SER A 293 0.18 24.86 9.69
CA SER A 293 1.11 26.01 9.58
C SER A 293 2.54 25.72 10.04
N SER A 294 2.75 24.70 10.88
CA SER A 294 4.08 24.24 11.33
C SER A 294 4.85 23.42 10.27
N GLN A 295 4.15 22.87 9.28
CA GLN A 295 4.70 22.06 8.18
C GLN A 295 4.60 22.77 6.83
N ARG A 296 3.79 23.83 6.75
CA ARG A 296 3.60 24.65 5.56
C ARG A 296 4.74 25.67 5.41
N LYS A 297 5.37 25.68 4.25
CA LYS A 297 6.36 26.67 3.84
C LYS A 297 6.04 27.16 2.42
N PRO A 298 6.48 28.38 2.05
CA PRO A 298 6.40 28.86 0.68
C PRO A 298 7.09 27.88 -0.27
N ALA A 299 6.34 27.35 -1.24
CA ALA A 299 6.80 26.34 -2.15
C ALA A 299 6.49 26.73 -3.60
N LEU A 300 7.36 26.28 -4.51
CA LEU A 300 7.19 26.40 -5.95
C LEU A 300 6.84 25.04 -6.53
N ILE A 301 5.73 24.97 -7.24
CA ILE A 301 5.30 23.81 -8.03
C ILE A 301 5.65 24.09 -9.49
N SER A 302 6.29 23.14 -10.17
CA SER A 302 6.61 23.22 -11.60
C SER A 302 6.37 21.87 -12.26
N ILE A 303 5.71 21.86 -13.43
CA ILE A 303 5.50 20.67 -14.24
C ILE A 303 6.01 20.97 -15.64
N SER A 304 6.91 20.12 -16.14
CA SER A 304 7.49 20.24 -17.48
C SER A 304 7.41 18.94 -18.27
N LEU A 305 7.37 19.05 -19.60
CA LEU A 305 7.42 17.89 -20.49
C LEU A 305 8.85 17.40 -20.69
N GLY A 306 9.02 16.08 -20.72
CA GLY A 306 10.29 15.41 -20.91
C GLY A 306 10.81 15.58 -22.34
N GLY A 307 12.13 15.57 -22.51
CA GLY A 307 12.77 15.61 -23.82
C GLY A 307 12.81 16.99 -24.50
N SER A 308 12.37 18.05 -23.82
CA SER A 308 12.42 19.42 -24.34
C SER A 308 13.71 20.15 -23.96
N ASN A 309 14.82 19.80 -24.61
CA ASN A 309 15.93 20.73 -24.78
C ASN A 309 15.85 21.26 -26.21
N GLY A 310 15.03 22.30 -26.42
CA GLY A 310 15.09 23.07 -27.68
C GLY A 310 16.49 23.66 -27.90
N PRO A 311 16.72 24.44 -28.97
CA PRO A 311 18.02 25.05 -29.26
C PRO A 311 18.61 25.88 -28.10
N THR A 312 17.77 26.30 -27.16
CA THR A 312 18.10 27.09 -25.96
C THR A 312 18.34 26.27 -24.69
N GLY A 313 18.11 24.94 -24.71
CA GLY A 313 18.22 24.08 -23.52
C GLY A 313 17.18 24.36 -22.43
N ALA A 314 16.14 25.14 -22.72
CA ALA A 314 15.11 25.51 -21.76
C ALA A 314 13.95 24.49 -21.72
N PRO A 315 13.47 24.12 -20.53
CA PRO A 315 12.37 23.18 -20.35
C PRO A 315 11.04 23.72 -20.89
N HIS A 316 10.21 22.85 -21.47
CA HIS A 316 8.82 23.19 -21.76
C HIS A 316 7.97 23.04 -20.49
N VAL A 317 7.83 24.13 -19.74
CA VAL A 317 6.99 24.20 -18.53
C VAL A 317 5.54 24.38 -18.92
N VAL A 318 4.68 23.46 -18.47
CA VAL A 318 3.23 23.44 -18.75
C VAL A 318 2.38 23.87 -17.56
N PHE A 319 2.97 23.93 -16.36
CA PHE A 319 2.35 24.49 -15.17
C PHE A 319 3.43 25.00 -14.21
N GLN A 320 3.23 26.19 -13.63
CA GLN A 320 4.09 26.71 -12.57
C GLN A 320 3.30 27.58 -11.60
N CYS A 321 3.48 27.38 -10.30
CA CYS A 321 2.71 28.10 -9.28
C CYS A 321 3.46 28.20 -7.94
N ALA A 322 3.53 29.40 -7.38
CA ALA A 322 3.93 29.62 -5.99
C ALA A 322 2.72 29.41 -5.05
N THR A 323 2.92 28.74 -3.92
CA THR A 323 1.83 28.39 -2.99
C THR A 323 1.41 29.57 -2.11
N GLU A 324 2.36 30.31 -1.54
CA GLU A 324 2.15 31.44 -0.63
C GLU A 324 3.31 32.48 -0.73
N PRO A 325 3.15 33.72 -0.20
CA PRO A 325 4.21 34.72 -0.17
C PRO A 325 5.49 34.19 0.50
N GLY A 326 6.65 34.53 -0.05
CA GLY A 326 7.96 34.08 0.46
C GLY A 326 8.73 33.14 -0.49
N THR A 327 8.13 32.77 -1.63
CA THR A 327 8.87 32.12 -2.72
C THR A 327 9.84 33.14 -3.35
N VAL A 328 11.10 32.76 -3.54
CA VAL A 328 12.17 33.61 -4.09
C VAL A 328 12.72 33.02 -5.40
N PRO A 329 13.46 33.79 -6.22
CA PRO A 329 14.04 33.28 -7.46
C PRO A 329 14.90 32.01 -7.30
N ASP A 330 15.53 31.81 -6.13
CA ASP A 330 16.32 30.61 -5.82
C ASP A 330 15.49 29.32 -5.88
N ASN A 331 14.17 29.36 -5.62
CA ASN A 331 13.31 28.19 -5.74
C ASN A 331 13.35 27.59 -7.17
N GLU A 332 13.49 28.42 -8.20
CA GLU A 332 13.61 27.96 -9.60
C GLU A 332 14.93 27.23 -9.85
N VAL A 333 16.01 27.63 -9.18
CA VAL A 333 17.30 26.92 -9.24
C VAL A 333 17.15 25.50 -8.68
N TRP A 334 16.47 25.35 -7.54
CA TRP A 334 16.16 24.04 -6.97
C TRP A 334 15.23 23.22 -7.87
N VAL A 335 14.21 23.85 -8.46
CA VAL A 335 13.30 23.18 -9.41
C VAL A 335 14.09 22.61 -10.58
N ARG A 336 14.95 23.41 -11.20
CA ARG A 336 15.83 23.00 -12.31
C ARG A 336 16.72 21.83 -11.91
N ARG A 337 17.42 21.91 -10.78
CA ARG A 337 18.36 20.87 -10.32
C ARG A 337 17.66 19.54 -10.02
N LYS A 338 16.49 19.57 -9.36
CA LYS A 338 15.66 18.39 -9.11
C LYS A 338 15.14 17.80 -10.43
N ARG A 339 14.66 18.63 -11.35
CA ARG A 339 14.17 18.20 -12.67
C ARG A 339 15.25 17.46 -13.46
N ASN A 340 16.42 18.05 -13.59
CA ASN A 340 17.54 17.47 -14.33
C ASN A 340 17.92 16.08 -13.79
N THR A 341 17.78 15.87 -12.48
CA THR A 341 18.00 14.57 -11.84
C THR A 341 16.94 13.55 -12.29
N VAL A 342 15.67 13.94 -12.31
CA VAL A 342 14.61 13.05 -12.79
C VAL A 342 14.77 12.73 -14.27
N GLU A 343 15.09 13.72 -15.11
CA GLU A 343 15.26 13.53 -16.55
C GLU A 343 16.42 12.59 -16.88
N ARG A 344 17.56 12.76 -16.21
CA ARG A 344 18.76 11.97 -16.50
C ARG A 344 18.66 10.53 -16.04
N TRP A 345 18.07 10.27 -14.87
CA TRP A 345 18.05 8.93 -14.27
C TRP A 345 16.68 8.26 -14.30
N GLY A 346 15.64 8.96 -14.76
CA GLY A 346 14.29 8.42 -14.91
C GLY A 346 13.66 7.96 -13.59
N VAL A 347 14.14 8.46 -12.44
CA VAL A 347 13.65 8.14 -11.10
C VAL A 347 13.48 9.42 -10.30
N SER A 348 12.68 9.40 -9.24
CA SER A 348 12.57 10.59 -8.40
C SER A 348 13.92 10.98 -7.80
N SER A 349 14.09 12.29 -7.62
CA SER A 349 15.23 12.87 -6.89
C SER A 349 15.40 12.26 -5.48
N TRP A 350 14.30 11.87 -4.84
CA TRP A 350 14.29 11.20 -3.53
C TRP A 350 14.79 9.75 -3.60
N LEU A 351 14.28 8.94 -4.54
CA LEU A 351 14.78 7.58 -4.77
C LEU A 351 16.26 7.61 -5.12
N MET A 352 16.71 8.57 -5.93
CA MET A 352 18.14 8.74 -6.21
C MET A 352 18.92 8.99 -4.92
N ARG A 353 18.47 9.90 -4.06
CA ARG A 353 19.07 10.15 -2.75
C ARG A 353 19.22 8.88 -1.94
N ARG A 354 18.14 8.10 -1.85
CA ARG A 354 18.11 6.85 -1.07
C ARG A 354 19.03 5.78 -1.69
N LYS A 355 19.14 5.70 -3.02
CA LYS A 355 20.11 4.84 -3.72
C LYS A 355 21.56 5.22 -3.43
N ILE A 356 21.85 6.51 -3.27
CA ILE A 356 23.19 6.98 -2.89
C ILE A 356 23.49 6.60 -1.44
N PHE A 357 22.57 6.89 -0.51
CA PHE A 357 22.74 6.51 0.90
C PHE A 357 22.91 5.00 1.09
N ALA A 358 22.12 4.17 0.43
CA ALA A 358 22.24 2.71 0.55
C ALA A 358 23.58 2.16 0.01
N GLY A 359 24.30 2.93 -0.82
CA GLY A 359 25.63 2.57 -1.30
C GLY A 359 26.78 3.09 -0.43
N LEU A 360 26.48 3.85 0.63
CA LEU A 360 27.45 4.39 1.58
C LEU A 360 27.27 3.63 2.90
N GLU A 361 28.04 2.56 3.10
CA GLU A 361 28.05 1.85 4.38
C GLU A 361 28.46 2.82 5.50
N GLY A 362 27.56 3.09 6.46
CA GLY A 362 27.89 3.72 7.74
C GLY A 362 28.12 5.24 7.78
N ALA A 363 27.80 6.02 6.74
CA ALA A 363 27.91 7.48 6.81
C ALA A 363 26.65 8.13 7.40
N SER A 364 26.85 9.15 8.23
CA SER A 364 25.80 9.93 8.89
C SER A 364 24.82 10.57 7.89
N ALA A 365 23.57 10.73 8.32
CA ALA A 365 22.45 11.25 7.54
C ALA A 365 22.50 12.77 7.28
N ASP A 366 23.66 13.39 7.41
CA ASP A 366 23.85 14.82 7.17
C ASP A 366 23.90 15.10 5.66
N GLY A 367 23.04 16.02 5.22
CA GLY A 367 22.70 16.21 3.80
C GLY A 367 23.85 16.60 2.87
N ILE A 368 25.01 16.96 3.42
CA ILE A 368 26.23 17.31 2.69
C ILE A 368 26.90 16.04 2.13
N GLY A 369 27.01 14.95 2.90
CA GLY A 369 27.71 13.73 2.47
C GLY A 369 27.05 13.02 1.28
N ALA A 370 25.71 13.10 1.19
CA ALA A 370 24.97 12.47 0.10
C ALA A 370 25.19 13.15 -1.26
N GLU A 371 25.22 14.48 -1.31
CA GLU A 371 25.47 15.20 -2.57
C GLU A 371 26.92 15.02 -3.02
N GLU A 372 27.89 15.02 -2.10
CA GLU A 372 29.29 14.74 -2.43
C GLU A 372 29.46 13.32 -3.00
N ALA A 373 28.83 12.33 -2.37
CA ALA A 373 28.85 10.95 -2.84
C ALA A 373 28.16 10.80 -4.20
N PHE A 374 27.06 11.51 -4.43
CA PHE A 374 26.35 11.53 -5.69
C PHE A 374 27.21 12.12 -6.82
N VAL A 375 27.83 13.28 -6.57
CA VAL A 375 28.77 13.94 -7.49
C VAL A 375 29.91 13.00 -7.84
N ARG A 376 30.53 12.37 -6.83
CA ARG A 376 31.63 11.42 -7.03
C ARG A 376 31.20 10.19 -7.83
N LYS A 377 30.08 9.57 -7.45
CA LYS A 377 29.58 8.34 -8.07
C LYS A 377 29.26 8.51 -9.55
N TYR A 378 28.75 9.67 -9.94
CA TYR A 378 28.35 9.96 -11.32
C TYR A 378 29.29 10.90 -12.06
N ALA A 379 30.46 11.21 -11.49
CA ALA A 379 31.47 12.11 -12.03
C ALA A 379 30.87 13.45 -12.54
N LEU A 380 30.02 14.07 -11.73
CA LEU A 380 29.37 15.33 -12.08
C LEU A 380 30.35 16.49 -11.94
N VAL A 381 30.35 17.41 -12.91
CA VAL A 381 31.21 18.60 -12.89
C VAL A 381 30.49 19.71 -12.15
N SER A 382 31.17 20.31 -11.17
CA SER A 382 30.76 21.60 -10.60
C SER A 382 31.49 22.71 -11.35
N SER A 383 30.74 23.63 -11.95
CA SER A 383 31.23 24.86 -12.57
C SER A 383 31.88 25.82 -11.57
N SER A 384 31.56 25.66 -10.28
CA SER A 384 32.17 26.43 -9.18
C SER A 384 33.35 25.73 -8.49
N GLY A 385 33.76 24.53 -8.96
CA GLY A 385 34.80 23.74 -8.30
C GLY A 385 34.41 23.24 -6.90
N GLY A 386 33.13 23.35 -6.56
CA GLY A 386 32.57 22.96 -5.27
C GLY A 386 32.32 21.45 -5.18
N LYS A 387 31.98 20.99 -3.97
CA LYS A 387 31.66 19.58 -3.71
C LYS A 387 30.21 19.20 -4.05
N ILE A 388 29.43 20.11 -4.64
CA ILE A 388 28.00 19.97 -4.96
C ILE A 388 27.81 20.19 -6.47
N ALA A 389 26.96 19.38 -7.14
CA ALA A 389 26.65 19.58 -8.56
C ALA A 389 25.76 20.82 -8.78
N ASP A 390 26.19 21.74 -9.64
CA ASP A 390 25.45 22.99 -9.94
C ASP A 390 24.15 22.75 -10.71
N ASP A 391 24.06 21.62 -11.43
CA ASP A 391 22.94 21.28 -12.30
C ASP A 391 22.04 20.16 -11.79
N TYR A 392 22.41 19.50 -10.69
CA TYR A 392 21.67 18.36 -10.17
C TYR A 392 21.46 18.46 -8.66
N ALA A 393 20.31 17.99 -8.20
CA ALA A 393 19.97 17.90 -6.79
C ALA A 393 19.21 16.60 -6.53
N ILE A 394 19.68 15.87 -5.53
CA ILE A 394 19.03 14.66 -5.00
C ILE A 394 18.27 14.99 -3.70
N HIS A 395 17.74 16.20 -3.63
CA HIS A 395 16.81 16.59 -2.59
C HIS A 395 15.41 16.18 -3.04
N GLY A 396 14.58 15.65 -2.14
CA GLY A 396 13.25 15.18 -2.50
C GLY A 396 12.38 16.30 -3.11
N GLY A 397 11.41 15.92 -3.93
CA GLY A 397 10.48 16.84 -4.58
C GLY A 397 10.51 16.87 -6.10
N GLY A 398 11.48 16.25 -6.78
CA GLY A 398 11.36 15.95 -8.22
C GLY A 398 10.85 14.54 -8.44
N PHE A 399 9.80 14.35 -9.25
CA PHE A 399 9.16 13.06 -9.52
C PHE A 399 8.86 12.84 -11.02
N PRO A 400 9.10 11.62 -11.56
CA PRO A 400 8.88 11.31 -12.97
C PRO A 400 7.39 11.13 -13.30
N ILE A 401 6.95 11.72 -14.41
CA ILE A 401 5.61 11.47 -14.97
C ILE A 401 5.75 10.38 -16.04
N ARG A 402 4.99 9.29 -15.89
CA ARG A 402 4.95 8.17 -16.85
C ARG A 402 3.53 7.97 -17.36
N VAL A 403 3.44 7.47 -18.59
CA VAL A 403 2.18 7.17 -19.27
C VAL A 403 2.18 5.71 -19.71
N LYS A 404 1.05 5.04 -19.52
CA LYS A 404 0.86 3.64 -19.89
C LYS A 404 1.17 3.41 -21.37
N GLY A 405 2.02 2.44 -21.66
CA GLY A 405 2.42 2.10 -23.03
C GLY A 405 3.45 3.05 -23.65
N VAL A 406 3.99 3.99 -22.88
CA VAL A 406 5.11 4.85 -23.30
C VAL A 406 6.37 4.44 -22.56
N ASP A 407 7.45 4.19 -23.30
CA ASP A 407 8.76 3.89 -22.71
C ASP A 407 9.40 5.17 -22.15
N GLY A 408 9.85 5.10 -20.90
CA GLY A 408 10.52 6.21 -20.22
C GLY A 408 9.55 7.19 -19.55
N ILE A 409 10.04 8.40 -19.29
CA ILE A 409 9.26 9.48 -18.66
C ILE A 409 8.79 10.47 -19.72
N VAL A 410 7.57 10.97 -19.60
CA VAL A 410 6.99 11.99 -20.52
C VAL A 410 7.05 13.40 -19.95
N GLY A 411 7.41 13.52 -18.66
CA GLY A 411 7.45 14.78 -17.95
C GLY A 411 8.04 14.64 -16.56
N VAL A 412 8.18 15.78 -15.91
CA VAL A 412 8.66 15.88 -14.53
C VAL A 412 7.77 16.85 -13.78
N VAL A 413 7.34 16.45 -12.59
CA VAL A 413 6.74 17.35 -11.62
C VAL A 413 7.75 17.62 -10.52
N VAL A 414 7.84 18.89 -10.11
CA VAL A 414 8.72 19.34 -9.04
C VAL A 414 7.94 20.17 -8.03
N VAL A 415 8.08 19.83 -6.75
CA VAL A 415 7.73 20.67 -5.60
C VAL A 415 9.02 21.07 -4.88
N SER A 416 9.16 22.35 -4.58
CA SER A 416 10.34 22.90 -3.93
C SER A 416 9.96 23.90 -2.86
N GLY A 417 10.09 23.51 -1.59
CA GLY A 417 9.89 24.40 -0.44
C GLY A 417 9.59 23.70 0.88
N LEU A 418 9.19 22.42 0.86
CA LEU A 418 8.96 21.63 2.07
C LEU A 418 10.24 20.91 2.52
N LYS A 419 10.14 20.11 3.58
CA LYS A 419 11.21 19.16 3.91
C LYS A 419 11.30 18.09 2.81
N GLN A 420 12.48 17.57 2.56
CA GLN A 420 12.80 16.78 1.36
C GLN A 420 11.83 15.60 1.14
N GLU A 421 11.62 14.81 2.17
CA GLU A 421 10.70 13.68 2.19
C GLU A 421 9.23 14.10 2.04
N ASP A 422 8.85 15.27 2.59
CA ASP A 422 7.51 15.81 2.48
C ASP A 422 7.23 16.30 1.04
N ASP A 423 8.22 16.93 0.39
CA ASP A 423 8.14 17.34 -1.03
C ASP A 423 7.89 16.10 -1.93
N HIS A 424 8.53 14.96 -1.63
CA HIS A 424 8.31 13.72 -2.40
C HIS A 424 6.94 13.10 -2.10
N GLN A 425 6.60 12.98 -0.81
CA GLN A 425 5.38 12.32 -0.37
C GLN A 425 4.13 13.04 -0.88
N VAL A 426 4.09 14.38 -0.83
CA VAL A 426 2.94 15.15 -1.32
C VAL A 426 2.69 14.94 -2.81
N ILE A 427 3.76 14.76 -3.59
CA ILE A 427 3.64 14.49 -5.03
C ILE A 427 3.04 13.10 -5.26
N VAL A 428 3.56 12.09 -4.57
CA VAL A 428 3.09 10.71 -4.74
C VAL A 428 1.62 10.58 -4.39
N GLU A 429 1.21 11.13 -3.23
CA GLU A 429 -0.20 11.10 -2.79
C GLU A 429 -1.13 11.71 -3.84
N VAL A 430 -0.81 12.93 -4.30
CA VAL A 430 -1.67 13.64 -5.25
C VAL A 430 -1.68 12.97 -6.63
N VAL A 431 -0.55 12.40 -7.09
CA VAL A 431 -0.50 11.63 -8.33
C VAL A 431 -1.40 10.39 -8.23
N GLN A 432 -1.31 9.64 -7.12
CA GLN A 432 -2.13 8.46 -6.89
C GLN A 432 -3.62 8.80 -6.84
N GLU A 433 -3.99 9.86 -6.12
CA GLU A 433 -5.37 10.35 -6.05
C GLU A 433 -5.90 10.74 -7.44
N LEU A 434 -5.10 11.45 -8.23
CA LEU A 434 -5.52 11.93 -9.56
C LEU A 434 -5.71 10.78 -10.55
N ILE A 435 -4.87 9.74 -10.48
CA ILE A 435 -4.98 8.51 -11.27
C ILE A 435 -6.21 7.70 -10.83
N ALA A 436 -6.45 7.60 -9.51
CA ALA A 436 -7.64 6.93 -8.97
C ALA A 436 -8.95 7.58 -9.43
N GLN A 437 -8.95 8.90 -9.69
CA GLN A 437 -10.08 9.64 -10.25
C GLN A 437 -10.25 9.46 -11.78
N GLY A 438 -9.44 8.61 -12.43
CA GLY A 438 -9.57 8.24 -13.84
C GLY A 438 -8.87 9.17 -14.82
N ASN A 439 -7.87 9.96 -14.38
CA ASN A 439 -7.07 10.82 -15.28
C ASN A 439 -5.83 10.13 -15.86
#